data_AF-A0A920UGM8-F1
#
_entry.id   AF-A0A920UGM8-F1
#
_cell.length_a   1.000
_cell.length_b   1.000
_cell.length_c   1.000
_cell.angle_alpha   90.00
_cell.angle_beta   90.00
_cell.angle_gamma   90.00
#
_symmetry.space_group_name_H-M   'P 1'
#
loop_
_entity.id
_entity.type
_entity.pdbx_description
1 polymer ?
#
loop_
_entity_poly.entity_id
_entity_poly.type
_entity_poly.pdbx_seq_one_letter_code
_entity_poly.pdbx_strand_id
1 'polypeptide(L)' 'MQLKVVVGQGAKPGGGGMLLGQKNFRSSCRNAKSPQRGIDQRSACRHPDWTAGDALWK' A
#
# COMPACT_ATOMS: atom_id res chain seq x y z
N MET A 1 -10.10 11.23 -16.12
CA MET A 1 -9.61 10.31 -15.07
C MET A 1 -8.29 10.86 -14.57
N GLN A 2 -8.13 11.08 -13.27
CA GLN A 2 -6.88 11.57 -12.69
C GLN A 2 -6.18 10.42 -11.95
N LEU A 3 -4.88 10.26 -12.16
CA LEU A 3 -4.05 9.29 -11.47
C LEU A 3 -3.25 10.01 -10.37
N LYS A 4 -3.22 9.41 -9.17
CA LYS A 4 -2.42 9.90 -8.04
C LYS A 4 -1.43 8.83 -7.65
N VAL A 5 -0.15 9.20 -7.62
CA VAL A 5 0.92 8.35 -7.10
C VAL A 5 1.24 8.80 -5.68
N VAL A 6 1.18 7.86 -4.73
CA VAL A 6 1.39 8.15 -3.30
C VAL A 6 2.80 7.70 -2.91
N VAL A 7 3.69 8.66 -2.69
CA VAL A 7 5.07 8.42 -2.26
C VAL A 7 5.20 8.41 -0.73
N GLY A 8 4.24 9.01 -0.02
CA GLY A 8 4.22 9.05 1.43
C GLY A 8 2.95 9.70 1.97
N GLN A 9 2.79 9.63 3.29
CA GLN A 9 1.66 10.20 4.03
C GLN A 9 2.17 10.95 5.25
N GLY A 10 1.50 12.05 5.62
CA GLY A 10 1.90 12.88 6.77
C GLY A 10 1.81 12.16 8.11
N ALA A 11 0.90 11.19 8.25
CA ALA A 11 0.74 10.43 9.49
C ALA A 11 1.92 9.47 9.79
N LYS A 12 2.62 9.01 8.75
CA LYS A 12 3.76 8.08 8.86
C LYS A 12 4.76 8.37 7.72
N PRO A 13 5.61 9.39 7.85
CA PRO A 13 6.62 9.70 6.84
C PRO A 13 7.57 8.50 6.66
N GLY A 14 7.72 8.01 5.43
CA GLY A 14 8.59 6.86 5.12
C GLY A 14 8.03 5.48 5.48
N GLY A 15 6.81 5.39 6.04
CA GLY A 15 6.14 4.12 6.34
C GLY A 15 5.11 3.74 5.28
N GLY A 16 4.97 2.44 5.01
CA GLY A 16 3.92 1.92 4.15
C GLY A 16 2.52 1.95 4.79
N GLY A 17 1.50 1.71 3.98
CA GLY A 17 0.13 1.50 4.45
C GLY A 17 0.03 0.28 5.37
N MET A 18 -0.86 0.35 6.36
CA MET A 18 -1.12 -0.76 7.28
C MET A 18 -2.61 -0.91 7.53
N LEU A 19 -3.12 -2.12 7.36
CA LEU A 19 -4.47 -2.53 7.71
C LEU A 19 -4.39 -3.77 8.60
N LEU A 20 -4.88 -3.65 9.83
CA LEU A 20 -4.89 -4.75 10.78
C LEU A 20 -5.81 -5.88 10.30
N GLY A 21 -5.43 -7.13 10.56
CA GLY A 21 -6.17 -8.33 10.22
C GLY A 21 -7.55 -8.36 10.86
N GLN A 22 -7.66 -7.84 12.09
CA GLN A 22 -8.94 -7.65 12.77
C GLN A 22 -9.88 -6.67 12.02
N LYS A 23 -9.37 -5.84 11.10
CA LYS A 23 -10.17 -4.93 10.25
C LYS A 23 -10.27 -5.43 8.81
N ASN A 24 -9.62 -6.54 8.47
CA ASN A 24 -9.59 -7.15 7.15
C ASN A 24 -10.80 -8.09 6.96
N PHE A 25 -12.00 -7.49 6.93
CA PHE A 25 -13.27 -8.18 6.69
C PHE A 25 -13.68 -8.15 5.22
N ARG A 26 -14.67 -8.98 4.85
CA ARG A 26 -15.17 -9.09 3.45
C ARG A 26 -15.69 -7.76 2.90
N SER A 27 -16.25 -6.89 3.73
CA SER A 27 -16.71 -5.55 3.36
C SER A 27 -15.55 -4.61 3.02
N SER A 28 -14.43 -4.69 3.75
CA SER A 28 -13.27 -3.81 3.55
C SER A 28 -12.40 -4.21 2.35
N CYS A 29 -12.49 -5.47 1.90
CA CYS A 29 -11.61 -6.05 0.88
C CYS A 29 -12.35 -6.50 -0.38
N ARG A 30 -13.62 -6.12 -0.55
CA ARG A 30 -14.50 -6.60 -1.64
C ARG A 30 -13.91 -6.39 -3.04
N ASN A 31 -13.15 -5.30 -3.22
CA ASN A 31 -12.51 -4.93 -4.48
C ASN A 31 -10.97 -4.98 -4.40
N ALA A 32 -10.42 -5.44 -3.28
CA ALA A 32 -8.99 -5.52 -3.07
C ALA A 32 -8.49 -6.92 -3.41
N LYS A 33 -7.33 -7.02 -4.06
CA LYS A 33 -6.58 -8.28 -4.19
C LYS A 33 -5.89 -8.63 -2.86
N SER A 34 -6.67 -8.73 -1.78
CA SER A 34 -6.15 -9.03 -0.45
C SER A 34 -5.84 -10.53 -0.32
N PRO A 35 -4.67 -10.90 0.25
CA PRO A 35 -4.15 -12.26 0.22
C PRO A 35 -4.94 -13.26 1.08
N GLN A 36 -5.52 -12.86 2.21
CA GLN A 36 -6.54 -13.63 2.95
C GLN A 36 -7.23 -12.72 3.97
N ARG A 37 -8.45 -13.07 4.40
CA ARG A 37 -9.16 -12.38 5.50
C ARG A 37 -8.46 -12.66 6.83
N GLY A 38 -8.50 -11.70 7.74
CA GLY A 38 -7.94 -11.86 9.09
C GLY A 38 -6.43 -11.70 9.19
N ILE A 39 -5.71 -11.51 8.08
CA ILE A 39 -4.25 -11.28 8.07
C ILE A 39 -3.95 -9.78 7.95
N ASP A 40 -3.01 -9.30 8.76
CA ASP A 40 -2.46 -7.95 8.64
C ASP A 40 -1.95 -7.68 7.22
N GLN A 41 -2.37 -6.56 6.64
CA GLN A 41 -1.82 -6.05 5.39
C GLN A 41 -0.80 -4.97 5.69
N ARG A 42 0.41 -5.16 5.18
CA ARG A 42 1.51 -4.20 5.28
C ARG A 42 2.03 -3.93 3.88
N SER A 43 2.01 -2.66 3.48
CA SER A 43 2.65 -2.24 2.24
C SER A 43 4.12 -1.95 2.49
N ALA A 44 4.93 -2.12 1.44
CA ALA A 44 6.33 -1.69 1.48
C ALA A 44 6.44 -0.18 1.73
N CYS A 45 7.54 0.24 2.35
CA CYS A 45 7.88 1.65 2.56
C CYS A 45 8.29 2.39 1.28
N ARG A 46 8.68 1.67 0.24
CA ARG A 46 8.97 2.17 -1.11
C ARG A 46 8.18 1.38 -2.14
N HIS A 47 7.82 2.03 -3.26
CA HIS A 47 7.26 1.32 -4.39
C HIS A 47 8.30 0.31 -4.91
N PRO A 48 7.95 -0.96 -5.12
CA PRO A 48 8.91 -2.00 -5.53
C PRO A 48 9.61 -1.63 -6.84
N ASP A 49 8.90 -0.97 -7.74
CA ASP A 49 9.45 -0.51 -9.02
C ASP A 49 10.41 0.67 -8.86
N TRP A 50 10.51 1.31 -7.67
CA TRP A 50 11.34 2.50 -7.40
C TRP A 50 12.54 2.23 -6.50
N THR A 51 13.17 1.09 -6.73
CA THR A 51 14.31 0.60 -5.93
C THR A 51 15.66 1.11 -6.42
N ALA A 52 15.75 1.69 -7.63
CA ALA A 52 16.97 2.27 -8.21
C ALA A 52 16.83 3.77 -8.53
N GLY A 53 17.97 4.47 -8.66
CA GLY A 53 18.01 5.93 -8.83
C GLY A 53 17.37 6.48 -10.12
N ASP A 54 17.13 5.64 -11.13
CA ASP A 54 16.55 5.96 -12.43
C ASP A 54 15.06 5.61 -12.58
N ALA A 55 14.44 5.05 -11.54
CA ALA A 55 13.13 4.39 -11.63
C ALA A 55 11.89 5.30 -11.77
N LEU A 56 12.07 6.63 -11.71
CA LEU A 56 11.00 7.61 -11.90
C LEU A 56 11.00 8.26 -13.29
N TRP A 57 12.02 7.95 -14.11
CA TRP A 57 12.28 8.63 -15.38
C TRP A 57 12.28 7.71 -16.61
N LYS A 58 12.13 6.39 -16.41
CA LYS A 58 11.77 5.44 -17.46
C LYS A 58 10.25 5.33 -17.53
#